data_AF-A0A069PLB7-F1
#
_entry.id   AF-A0A069PLB7-F1
#
_cell.length_a   1.000
_cell.length_b   1.000
_cell.length_c   1.000
_cell.angle_alpha   90.00
_cell.angle_beta   90.00
_cell.angle_gamma   90.00
#
_symmetry.space_group_name_H-M   'P 1'
#
loop_
_entity.id
_entity.type
_entity.pdbx_description
1 polymer ?
#
loop_
_entity_poly.entity_id
_entity_poly.type
_entity_poly.pdbx_seq_one_letter_code
_entity_poly.pdbx_strand_id
1 'polypeptide(L)'
;MIHAGEEAIVSLDTMSFILGGILVAAGLFGGGLEIKELKLPQIGIAARYLSVGVGVCFVVLAIYVKSPQLFSEKESKVTFQEPMQGDLRLDACLEWGKKCGEPAATAWCKTHGMSRASDYRQENVGNQNVRTRLISTSQVCSEAFCASFAYIVCEK
;
A
#
# COMPACT_ATOMS: atom_id res chain seq x y z
N MET A 1 24.63 21.13 -10.65
CA MET A 1 23.68 20.00 -10.69
C MET A 1 22.29 20.57 -10.39
N ILE A 2 21.73 21.39 -11.28
CA ILE A 2 20.63 21.05 -12.20
C ILE A 2 19.74 19.88 -11.77
N HIS A 3 18.48 20.26 -11.50
CA HIS A 3 17.21 19.54 -11.50
C HIS A 3 17.15 18.09 -12.01
N ALA A 4 16.42 17.25 -11.27
CA ALA A 4 15.26 16.49 -11.74
C ALA A 4 14.75 15.66 -10.54
N GLY A 5 13.64 16.02 -9.91
CA GLY A 5 12.37 15.42 -10.30
C GLY A 5 11.51 15.21 -9.06
N GLU A 6 11.23 16.29 -8.33
CA GLU A 6 10.02 16.32 -7.50
C GLU A 6 8.90 16.79 -8.42
N GLU A 7 8.50 15.90 -9.33
CA GLU A 7 7.19 15.95 -9.96
C GLU A 7 6.20 15.65 -8.83
N ALA A 8 6.02 16.60 -7.92
CA ALA A 8 4.81 16.69 -7.13
C ALA A 8 3.72 16.94 -8.16
N ILE A 9 3.18 15.85 -8.70
CA ILE A 9 1.91 15.84 -9.41
C ILE A 9 0.97 16.52 -8.43
N VAL A 10 0.71 17.81 -8.65
CA VAL A 10 -0.24 18.58 -7.87
C VAL A 10 -1.56 17.86 -8.11
N SER A 11 -1.94 16.98 -7.17
CA SER A 11 -3.08 16.09 -7.36
C SER A 11 -4.28 16.96 -7.71
N LEU A 12 -5.12 16.48 -8.62
CA LEU A 12 -6.35 17.15 -9.03
C LEU A 12 -7.21 17.54 -7.81
N ASP A 13 -7.10 16.77 -6.73
CA ASP A 13 -7.68 17.06 -5.41
C ASP A 13 -7.12 18.36 -4.80
N THR A 14 -5.79 18.52 -4.76
CA THR A 14 -5.12 19.72 -4.25
C THR A 14 -5.51 20.96 -5.05
N MET A 15 -5.63 20.84 -6.37
CA MET A 15 -6.11 21.94 -7.22
C MET A 15 -7.58 22.30 -6.92
N SER A 16 -8.43 21.30 -6.68
CA SER A 16 -9.85 21.50 -6.36
C SER A 16 -10.05 22.16 -4.99
N PHE A 17 -9.25 21.78 -3.98
CA PHE A 17 -9.29 22.42 -2.65
C PHE A 17 -8.80 23.86 -2.68
N ILE A 18 -7.72 24.16 -3.41
CA ILE A 18 -7.18 25.51 -3.53
C ILE A 18 -8.15 26.41 -4.30
N LEU A 19 -8.65 25.98 -5.45
CA LEU A 19 -9.61 26.75 -6.25
C LEU A 19 -10.94 26.93 -5.51
N GLY A 20 -11.45 25.88 -4.86
CA GLY A 20 -12.65 25.95 -4.03
C GLY A 20 -12.50 26.93 -2.86
N GLY A 21 -11.36 26.89 -2.17
CA GLY A 21 -11.02 27.82 -1.08
C GLY A 21 -10.90 29.28 -1.54
N ILE A 22 -10.23 29.52 -2.68
CA ILE A 22 -10.10 30.85 -3.28
C ILE A 22 -11.47 31.41 -3.68
N LEU A 23 -12.35 30.60 -4.27
CA LEU A 23 -13.70 31.02 -4.68
C LEU A 23 -14.59 31.37 -3.48
N VAL A 24 -14.52 30.58 -2.40
CA VAL A 24 -15.23 30.88 -1.14
C VAL A 24 -14.69 32.16 -0.51
N ALA A 25 -13.37 32.32 -0.44
CA ALA A 25 -12.75 33.54 0.08
C ALA A 25 -13.12 34.76 -0.77
N ALA A 26 -13.06 34.68 -2.09
CA ALA A 26 -13.46 35.77 -2.98
C ALA A 26 -14.96 36.11 -2.85
N GLY A 27 -15.83 35.11 -2.63
CA GLY A 27 -17.26 35.32 -2.37
C GLY A 27 -17.55 35.98 -1.01
N LEU A 28 -16.80 35.63 0.03
CA LEU A 28 -16.94 36.18 1.39
C LEU A 28 -16.29 37.56 1.54
N PHE A 29 -15.12 37.78 0.94
CA PHE A 29 -14.31 39.00 1.06
C PHE A 29 -14.49 39.98 -0.11
N GLY A 30 -15.25 39.63 -1.15
CA GLY A 30 -15.55 40.46 -2.33
C GLY A 30 -16.45 41.67 -2.07
N GLY A 31 -16.31 42.31 -0.90
CA GLY A 31 -17.11 43.44 -0.42
C GLY A 31 -16.26 44.64 -0.02
N GLY A 32 -15.64 45.29 -1.01
CA GLY A 32 -15.31 46.72 -0.97
C GLY A 32 -14.05 47.11 -0.18
N LEU A 33 -12.89 47.06 -0.84
CA LEU A 33 -11.86 48.07 -0.59
C LEU A 33 -12.38 49.38 -1.17
N GLU A 34 -12.87 50.29 -0.33
CA GLU A 34 -13.12 51.67 -0.71
C GLU A 34 -11.79 52.34 -1.08
N ILE A 35 -11.39 52.20 -2.34
CA ILE A 35 -10.58 53.23 -2.99
C ILE A 35 -11.59 54.16 -3.63
N LYS A 36 -11.67 55.38 -3.12
CA LYS A 36 -12.69 56.42 -3.32
C LYS A 36 -13.06 56.78 -4.78
N GLU A 37 -12.56 56.11 -5.81
CA GLU A 37 -12.74 56.51 -7.22
C GLU A 37 -13.08 55.39 -8.22
N LEU A 38 -13.36 54.13 -7.80
CA LEU A 38 -13.84 53.10 -8.74
C LEU A 38 -15.36 52.88 -8.61
N LYS A 39 -16.13 53.44 -9.55
CA LYS A 39 -17.53 53.06 -9.85
C LYS A 39 -17.56 51.66 -10.46
N LEU A 40 -17.32 50.64 -9.62
CA LEU A 40 -17.54 49.25 -10.01
C LEU A 40 -19.06 48.99 -10.06
N PRO A 41 -19.56 48.30 -11.11
CA PRO A 41 -20.96 47.94 -11.22
C PRO A 41 -21.41 47.21 -9.95
N GLN A 42 -22.62 47.51 -9.49
CA GLN A 42 -23.23 46.91 -8.31
C GLN A 42 -23.42 45.41 -8.58
N ILE A 43 -22.38 44.62 -8.32
CA ILE A 43 -22.43 43.16 -8.44
C ILE A 43 -23.49 42.72 -7.44
N GLY A 44 -24.66 42.38 -8.00
CA GLY A 44 -25.85 42.09 -7.22
C GLY A 44 -25.56 40.99 -6.22
N ILE A 45 -26.16 41.11 -5.05
CA ILE A 45 -26.07 40.13 -3.96
C ILE A 45 -26.30 38.68 -4.48
N ALA A 46 -27.13 38.52 -5.53
CA ALA A 46 -27.34 37.27 -6.24
C ALA A 46 -26.04 36.62 -6.80
N ALA A 47 -25.13 37.38 -7.39
CA ALA A 47 -23.88 36.86 -7.94
C ALA A 47 -22.93 36.34 -6.84
N ARG A 48 -22.99 36.92 -5.63
CA ARG A 48 -22.21 36.46 -4.47
C ARG A 48 -22.73 35.13 -3.92
N TYR A 49 -24.05 34.96 -3.87
CA TYR A 49 -24.62 33.68 -3.44
C TYR A 49 -24.34 32.55 -4.45
N LEU A 50 -24.31 32.85 -5.75
CA LEU A 50 -23.94 31.88 -6.77
C LEU A 50 -22.48 31.41 -6.63
N SER A 51 -21.54 32.33 -6.38
CA SER A 51 -20.13 31.95 -6.22
C SER A 51 -19.89 31.10 -4.96
N VAL A 52 -20.55 31.44 -3.85
CA VAL A 52 -20.50 30.63 -2.62
C VAL A 52 -21.14 29.26 -2.83
N GLY A 53 -22.29 29.18 -3.50
CA GLY A 53 -22.97 27.91 -3.77
C GLY A 53 -22.14 26.96 -4.63
N VAL A 54 -21.54 27.45 -5.71
CA VAL A 54 -20.66 26.66 -6.57
C VAL A 54 -19.39 26.24 -5.80
N GLY A 55 -18.77 27.15 -5.04
CA GLY A 55 -17.61 26.85 -4.21
C GLY A 55 -17.88 25.76 -3.15
N VAL A 56 -19.02 25.85 -2.44
CA VAL A 56 -19.44 24.85 -1.46
C VAL A 56 -19.71 23.51 -2.15
N CYS A 57 -20.37 23.48 -3.31
CA CYS A 57 -20.59 22.25 -4.07
C CYS A 57 -19.26 21.58 -4.47
N PHE A 58 -18.26 22.32 -4.94
CA PHE A 58 -16.95 21.76 -5.28
C PHE A 58 -16.22 21.20 -4.06
N VAL A 59 -16.26 21.89 -2.91
CA VAL A 59 -15.66 21.40 -1.66
C VAL A 59 -16.37 20.15 -1.15
N VAL A 60 -17.70 20.13 -1.18
CA VAL A 60 -18.52 18.99 -0.77
C VAL A 60 -18.31 17.80 -1.70
N LEU A 61 -18.30 18.02 -3.02
CA LEU A 61 -17.95 16.99 -4.01
C LEU A 61 -16.53 16.46 -3.79
N ALA A 62 -15.54 17.32 -3.52
CA ALA A 62 -14.18 16.88 -3.20
C ALA A 62 -14.13 16.06 -1.90
N ILE A 63 -14.94 16.39 -0.89
CA ILE A 63 -15.05 15.59 0.35
C ILE A 63 -15.71 14.24 0.08
N TYR A 64 -16.76 14.18 -0.76
CA TYR A 64 -17.42 12.92 -1.14
C TYR A 64 -16.57 12.04 -2.09
N VAL A 65 -15.80 12.66 -3.01
CA VAL A 65 -14.85 12.00 -3.90
C VAL A 65 -13.58 11.58 -3.15
N LYS A 66 -13.23 12.28 -2.06
CA LYS A 66 -12.39 11.78 -0.95
C LYS A 66 -13.15 10.76 -0.09
N SER A 67 -13.97 9.92 -0.72
CA SER A 67 -14.01 8.54 -0.30
C SER A 67 -12.55 8.11 -0.34
N PRO A 68 -11.89 7.79 0.78
CA PRO A 68 -10.69 7.02 0.66
C PRO A 68 -11.22 5.76 -0.03
N GLN A 69 -10.90 5.62 -1.32
CA GLN A 69 -10.36 4.35 -1.71
C GLN A 69 -9.30 4.13 -0.63
N LEU A 70 -9.67 3.33 0.36
CA LEU A 70 -8.87 2.19 0.69
C LEU A 70 -8.40 1.64 -0.67
N PHE A 71 -7.38 2.25 -1.26
CA PHE A 71 -6.15 1.57 -1.50
C PHE A 71 -5.80 0.95 -0.13
N SER A 72 -6.53 -0.11 0.23
CA SER A 72 -6.02 -1.44 0.17
C SER A 72 -4.62 -1.47 -0.48
N GLU A 73 -3.67 -0.92 0.26
CA GLU A 73 -2.63 -1.72 0.88
C GLU A 73 -3.28 -2.88 1.68
N LYS A 74 -4.15 -3.66 1.02
CA LYS A 74 -4.73 -4.89 1.52
C LYS A 74 -3.54 -5.79 1.46
N GLU A 75 -2.92 -5.99 2.61
CA GLU A 75 -2.45 -7.30 3.03
C GLU A 75 -2.06 -8.15 1.81
N SER A 76 -0.93 -7.81 1.17
CA SER A 76 -0.42 -8.56 0.03
C SER A 76 0.15 -9.85 0.60
N LYS A 77 -0.73 -10.68 1.15
CA LYS A 77 -0.45 -12.00 1.67
C LYS A 77 -0.68 -13.00 0.55
N VAL A 78 0.37 -13.73 0.22
CA VAL A 78 0.32 -14.81 -0.75
C VAL A 78 0.57 -16.11 0.00
N THR A 79 -0.36 -17.05 -0.13
CA THR A 79 -0.21 -18.38 0.47
C THR A 79 0.37 -19.32 -0.56
N PHE A 80 1.49 -19.94 -0.22
CA PHE A 80 2.14 -20.97 -1.00
C PHE A 80 1.87 -22.33 -0.36
N GLN A 81 1.19 -23.20 -1.10
CA GLN A 81 0.97 -24.58 -0.71
C GLN A 81 2.21 -25.40 -1.08
N GLU A 82 2.58 -26.31 -0.19
CA GLU A 82 3.69 -27.24 -0.37
C GLU A 82 4.97 -26.59 -0.97
N PRO A 83 5.51 -25.52 -0.34
CA PRO A 83 6.65 -24.78 -0.88
C PRO A 83 7.83 -25.69 -1.23
N MET A 84 8.46 -25.37 -2.36
CA MET A 84 9.58 -26.11 -2.93
C MET A 84 10.85 -25.26 -2.93
N GLN A 85 12.00 -25.94 -2.84
CA GLN A 85 13.33 -25.39 -3.00
C GLN A 85 14.05 -26.17 -4.10
N GLY A 86 14.01 -25.63 -5.32
CA GLY A 86 14.37 -26.38 -6.53
C GLY A 86 13.38 -27.54 -6.73
N ASP A 87 13.91 -28.75 -6.97
CA ASP A 87 13.08 -29.94 -7.25
C ASP A 87 12.59 -30.69 -6.01
N LEU A 88 12.87 -30.16 -4.80
CA LEU A 88 12.52 -30.82 -3.53
C LEU A 88 11.65 -29.91 -2.66
N ARG A 89 10.94 -30.52 -1.69
CA ARG A 89 10.18 -29.78 -0.67
C ARG A 89 11.13 -28.91 0.16
N LEU A 90 10.72 -27.70 0.48
CA LEU A 90 11.49 -26.79 1.33
C LEU A 90 11.63 -27.39 2.73
N ASP A 91 12.86 -27.47 3.24
CA ASP A 91 13.08 -27.92 4.62
C ASP A 91 12.56 -26.89 5.64
N ALA A 92 11.98 -27.39 6.74
CA ALA A 92 11.45 -26.56 7.81
C ALA A 92 12.53 -25.76 8.56
N CYS A 93 13.81 -26.10 8.37
CA CYS A 93 14.95 -25.42 8.96
C CYS A 93 15.77 -24.63 7.93
N LEU A 94 16.36 -23.52 8.39
CA LEU A 94 17.27 -22.73 7.56
C LEU A 94 18.65 -23.40 7.51
N GLU A 95 19.05 -23.99 8.63
CA GLU A 95 20.30 -24.73 8.85
C GLU A 95 19.97 -26.07 9.53
N TRP A 96 20.86 -27.07 9.50
CA TRP A 96 20.60 -28.39 10.10
C TRP A 96 20.13 -28.31 11.56
N GLY A 97 18.85 -28.61 11.78
CA GLY A 97 18.21 -28.58 13.10
C GLY A 97 18.23 -27.21 13.79
N LYS A 98 18.52 -26.13 13.07
CA LYS A 98 18.66 -24.77 13.61
C LYS A 98 17.84 -23.77 12.80
N LYS A 99 17.37 -22.72 13.48
CA LYS A 99 16.59 -21.63 12.88
C LYS A 99 15.40 -22.18 12.06
N CYS A 100 14.62 -23.06 12.68
CA CYS A 100 13.46 -23.71 12.06
C CYS A 100 12.17 -22.90 12.21
N GLY A 101 11.22 -23.12 11.31
CA GLY A 101 9.97 -22.38 11.25
C GLY A 101 10.14 -21.00 10.65
N GLU A 102 9.78 -19.96 11.40
CA GLU A 102 9.73 -18.58 10.93
C GLU A 102 11.00 -18.12 10.20
N PRO A 103 12.24 -18.41 10.67
CA PRO A 103 13.43 -17.96 9.97
C PRO A 103 13.60 -18.60 8.59
N ALA A 104 13.28 -19.89 8.45
CA ALA A 104 13.34 -20.62 7.19
C ALA A 104 12.22 -20.16 6.24
N ALA A 105 10.98 -20.04 6.76
CA ALA A 105 9.83 -19.56 6.00
C ALA A 105 10.03 -18.13 5.49
N THR A 106 10.55 -17.24 6.35
CA THR A 106 10.87 -15.85 5.98
C THR A 106 11.98 -15.77 4.95
N ALA A 107 13.04 -16.57 5.09
CA ALA A 107 14.10 -16.63 4.07
C ALA A 107 13.54 -17.05 2.70
N TRP A 108 12.62 -18.02 2.68
CA TRP A 108 11.95 -18.46 1.45
C TRP A 108 10.99 -17.41 0.88
N CYS A 109 10.24 -16.69 1.71
CA CYS A 109 9.42 -15.57 1.25
C CYS A 109 10.27 -14.48 0.58
N LYS A 110 11.47 -14.22 1.09
CA LYS A 110 12.40 -13.24 0.50
C LYS A 110 12.91 -13.65 -0.87
N THR A 111 13.08 -14.94 -1.16
CA THR A 111 13.42 -15.40 -2.52
C THR A 111 12.28 -15.19 -3.52
N HIS A 112 11.05 -15.02 -3.03
CA HIS A 112 9.85 -14.73 -3.83
C HIS A 112 9.50 -13.23 -3.88
N GLY A 113 10.43 -12.35 -3.46
CA GLY A 113 10.22 -10.90 -3.49
C GLY A 113 9.23 -10.38 -2.44
N MET A 114 8.97 -11.16 -1.40
CA MET A 114 8.12 -10.81 -0.26
C MET A 114 9.01 -10.44 0.94
N SER A 115 8.47 -9.70 1.92
CA SER A 115 9.26 -9.18 3.04
C SER A 115 9.52 -10.24 4.11
N ARG A 116 8.48 -11.00 4.49
CA ARG A 116 8.56 -12.04 5.53
C ARG A 116 7.42 -13.06 5.46
N ALA A 117 7.55 -14.13 6.24
CA ALA A 117 6.44 -15.02 6.52
C ALA A 117 5.55 -14.40 7.61
N SER A 118 4.24 -14.53 7.43
CA SER A 118 3.20 -14.05 8.35
C SER A 118 2.49 -15.19 9.07
N ASP A 119 2.37 -16.34 8.42
CA ASP A 119 1.87 -17.59 8.98
C ASP A 119 2.51 -18.78 8.25
N TYR A 120 2.61 -19.93 8.90
CA TYR A 120 3.13 -21.16 8.31
C TYR A 120 2.71 -22.38 9.12
N ARG A 121 2.68 -23.54 8.46
CA ARG A 121 2.46 -24.83 9.12
C ARG A 121 3.55 -25.81 8.73
N GLN A 122 4.21 -26.39 9.72
CA GLN A 122 5.17 -27.48 9.51
C GLN A 122 4.47 -28.84 9.50
N GLU A 123 5.05 -29.78 8.77
CA GLU A 123 4.65 -31.17 8.73
C GLU A 123 5.88 -32.08 8.59
N ASN A 124 5.81 -33.28 9.18
CA ASN A 124 6.83 -34.30 8.98
C ASN A 124 6.51 -35.09 7.71
N VAL A 125 7.28 -34.81 6.66
CA VAL A 125 7.18 -35.49 5.35
C VAL A 125 8.17 -36.65 5.23
N GLY A 126 9.19 -36.69 6.10
CA GLY A 126 10.18 -37.77 6.15
C GLY A 126 9.55 -39.14 6.43
N ASN A 127 8.50 -39.21 7.25
CA ASN A 127 7.75 -40.44 7.51
C ASN A 127 7.04 -41.00 6.25
N GLN A 128 6.89 -40.18 5.21
CA GLN A 128 6.34 -40.57 3.91
C GLN A 128 7.44 -40.81 2.85
N ASN A 129 8.71 -40.91 3.27
CA ASN A 129 9.89 -41.02 2.40
C ASN A 129 10.09 -39.81 1.46
N VAL A 130 9.57 -38.64 1.84
CA VAL A 130 9.75 -37.40 1.08
C VAL A 130 11.02 -36.69 1.56
N ARG A 131 11.86 -36.30 0.60
CA ARG A 131 13.11 -35.58 0.88
C ARG A 131 12.89 -34.07 0.88
N THR A 132 13.56 -33.37 1.78
CA THR A 132 13.51 -31.91 1.91
C THR A 132 14.88 -31.29 1.61
N ARG A 133 14.89 -29.99 1.29
CA ARG A 133 16.12 -29.25 1.00
C ARG A 133 16.20 -27.95 1.80
N LEU A 134 17.31 -27.75 2.50
CA LEU A 134 17.61 -26.50 3.22
C LEU A 134 17.74 -25.34 2.22
N ILE A 135 17.10 -24.21 2.54
CA ILE A 135 17.20 -23.02 1.67
C ILE A 135 18.57 -22.31 1.76
N SER A 136 19.27 -22.39 2.89
CA SER A 136 20.56 -21.70 3.04
C SER A 136 21.71 -22.42 2.32
N THR A 137 21.82 -23.73 2.48
CA THR A 137 23.00 -24.51 2.03
C THR A 137 22.67 -25.51 0.92
N SER A 138 21.40 -25.63 0.52
CA SER A 138 20.92 -26.62 -0.46
C SER A 138 21.18 -28.09 -0.09
N GLN A 139 21.55 -28.38 1.16
CA GLN A 139 21.71 -29.76 1.64
C GLN A 139 20.35 -30.45 1.73
N VAL A 140 20.34 -31.77 1.54
CA VAL A 140 19.13 -32.58 1.44
C VAL A 140 18.97 -33.46 2.69
N CYS A 141 17.78 -33.45 3.27
CA CYS A 141 17.37 -34.38 4.32
C CYS A 141 16.58 -35.53 3.69
N SER A 142 16.95 -36.77 4.04
CA SER A 142 16.33 -38.00 3.54
C SER A 142 15.96 -38.99 4.66
N GLU A 143 15.89 -38.50 5.89
CA GLU A 143 15.56 -39.27 7.08
C GLU A 143 14.06 -39.23 7.41
N ALA A 144 13.59 -40.16 8.26
CA ALA A 144 12.19 -40.23 8.67
C ALA A 144 11.70 -39.01 9.48
N PHE A 145 12.63 -38.18 9.96
CA PHE A 145 12.32 -36.97 10.73
C PHE A 145 12.35 -35.67 9.89
N CYS A 146 12.56 -35.75 8.58
CA CYS A 146 12.59 -34.55 7.75
C CYS A 146 11.25 -33.81 7.80
N ALA A 147 11.33 -32.53 8.15
CA ALA A 147 10.17 -31.66 8.24
C ALA A 147 10.17 -30.67 7.08
N SER A 148 8.98 -30.41 6.57
CA SER A 148 8.71 -29.41 5.53
C SER A 148 7.59 -28.48 6.00
N PHE A 149 7.21 -27.52 5.17
CA PHE A 149 6.02 -26.71 5.38
C PHE A 149 4.86 -27.23 4.53
N ALA A 150 3.70 -27.46 5.16
CA ALA A 150 2.45 -27.71 4.45
C ALA A 150 2.01 -26.46 3.68
N TYR A 151 2.14 -25.29 4.31
CA TYR A 151 1.97 -24.00 3.65
C TYR A 151 2.84 -22.91 4.30
N ILE A 152 3.11 -21.85 3.53
CA ILE A 152 3.70 -20.59 4.01
C ILE A 152 2.86 -19.43 3.48
N VAL A 153 2.47 -18.51 4.36
CA VAL A 153 1.83 -17.24 4.00
C VAL A 153 2.88 -16.14 4.04
N CYS A 154 3.30 -15.66 2.87
CA CYS A 154 4.25 -14.57 2.74
C CYS A 154 3.54 -13.23 2.65
N GLU A 155 4.07 -12.19 3.28
CA GLU A 155 3.56 -10.82 3.18
C GLU A 155 4.62 -9.83 2.71
N LYS A 156 4.18 -8.80 1.97
CA LYS A 156 5.02 -7.67 1.54
C LYS A 156 5.18 -6.65 2.65
#